data_AF-A0AA39UCA9-F1
#
_entry.id   AF-A0AA39UCA9-F1
#
_cell.length_a   1.000
_cell.length_b   1.000
_cell.length_c   1.000
_cell.angle_alpha   90.00
_cell.angle_beta   90.00
_cell.angle_gamma   90.00
#
_symmetry.space_group_name_H-M   'P 1'
#
loop_
_entity.id
_entity.type
_entity.pdbx_description
1 polymer ?
#
loop_
_entity_poly.entity_id
_entity_poly.type
_entity_poly.pdbx_seq_one_letter_code
_entity_poly.pdbx_strand_id
1 'polypeptide(L)'
;MGGYTQFLTKAQGMPVEVTKRFKKVVQQYIWEGKKPKVKKDTMSAPLTEGGKKILDLATRNSAIEILWLRHYLLLGEKRPRWAYLVEDIIHKNLLSMYHDIEPGSLTNLYLQTWETKMQNLPSNLQRMVKMAKKLSVRPETLLPSINVCEQMPMWYHFGWKFDKRQQNNRGVNKCLQQRHNTYTVSDILAIHERTENENIDHHNSQDCNCADCQNDHEIKGCPHPHKCAT
;
A
#
# COMPACT_ATOMS: atom_id res chain seq x y z
N MET A 1 24.79 -14.06 20.48
CA MET A 1 23.32 -14.05 20.73
C MET A 1 22.53 -13.06 19.85
N GLY A 2 23.04 -11.87 19.54
CA GLY A 2 22.30 -10.87 18.74
C GLY A 2 21.93 -11.32 17.33
N GLY A 3 22.85 -11.98 16.61
CA GLY A 3 22.66 -12.39 15.21
C GLY A 3 21.63 -13.52 15.02
N TYR A 4 21.65 -14.56 15.86
CA TYR A 4 20.70 -15.69 15.74
C TYR A 4 19.25 -15.25 15.96
N THR A 5 19.01 -14.39 16.97
CA THR A 5 17.67 -13.84 17.20
C THR A 5 17.21 -12.91 16.08
N GLN A 6 18.14 -12.25 15.38
CA GLN A 6 17.82 -11.30 14.32
C GLN A 6 17.21 -11.97 13.09
N PHE A 7 17.71 -13.14 12.69
CA PHE A 7 17.18 -13.87 11.53
C PHE A 7 15.71 -14.26 11.74
N LEU A 8 15.40 -14.95 12.84
CA LEU A 8 14.02 -15.35 13.16
C LEU A 8 13.10 -14.15 13.37
N THR A 9 13.61 -13.09 14.02
CA THR A 9 12.85 -11.83 14.18
C THR A 9 12.55 -11.18 12.84
N LYS A 10 13.46 -11.26 11.86
CA LYS A 10 13.23 -10.72 10.53
C LYS A 10 12.16 -11.51 9.76
N ALA A 11 12.10 -12.83 9.95
CA ALA A 11 11.15 -13.69 9.25
C ALA A 11 9.74 -13.67 9.86
N GLN A 12 9.63 -13.72 11.19
CA GLN A 12 8.35 -13.94 11.89
C GLN A 12 8.01 -12.80 12.88
N GLY A 13 8.91 -11.84 13.05
CA GLY A 13 8.86 -10.90 14.16
C GLY A 13 9.30 -11.49 15.49
N MET A 14 9.35 -10.64 16.51
CA MET A 14 9.61 -11.06 17.88
C MET A 14 8.35 -10.88 18.73
N PRO A 15 7.78 -11.96 19.30
CA PRO A 15 6.68 -11.84 20.24
C PRO A 15 7.03 -10.95 21.43
N VAL A 16 6.01 -10.33 22.03
CA VAL A 16 6.19 -9.37 23.13
C VAL A 16 6.77 -10.06 24.37
N GLU A 17 6.36 -11.30 24.60
CA GLU A 17 6.78 -12.17 25.69
C GLU A 17 8.28 -12.47 25.59
N VAL A 18 8.74 -12.83 24.38
CA VAL A 18 10.16 -13.08 24.09
C VAL A 18 10.97 -11.81 24.29
N THR A 19 10.46 -10.66 23.82
CA THR A 19 11.11 -9.35 24.01
C THR A 19 11.26 -9.01 25.50
N LYS A 20 10.21 -9.22 26.30
CA LYS A 20 10.22 -8.99 27.76
C LYS A 20 11.20 -9.92 28.45
N ARG A 21 11.19 -11.22 28.12
CA ARG A 21 12.12 -12.22 28.69
C ARG A 21 13.57 -11.87 28.37
N PHE A 22 13.87 -11.51 27.12
CA PHE A 22 15.23 -11.14 26.72
C PHE A 22 15.70 -9.87 27.44
N LYS A 23 14.86 -8.84 27.55
CA LYS A 23 15.16 -7.64 28.35
C LYS A 23 15.50 -8.00 29.79
N LYS A 24 14.74 -8.91 30.41
CA LYS A 24 15.01 -9.40 31.78
C LYS A 24 16.35 -10.12 31.90
N VAL A 25 16.67 -11.01 30.96
CA VAL A 25 17.96 -11.74 30.93
C VAL A 25 19.15 -10.77 30.79
N VAL A 26 19.06 -9.81 29.87
CA VAL A 26 20.10 -8.77 29.67
C VAL A 26 20.27 -7.93 30.94
N GLN A 27 19.17 -7.53 31.57
CA GLN A 27 19.21 -6.76 32.80
C GLN A 27 19.81 -7.57 33.96
N GLN A 28 19.43 -8.83 34.12
CA GLN A 28 20.01 -9.72 35.13
C GLN A 28 21.51 -9.93 34.91
N TYR A 29 21.95 -10.06 33.66
CA TYR A 29 23.36 -10.20 33.31
C TYR A 29 24.17 -8.93 33.65
N ILE A 30 23.69 -7.75 33.25
CA ILE A 30 24.45 -6.50 33.46
C ILE A 30 24.51 -6.09 34.93
N TRP A 31 23.46 -6.38 35.69
CA TRP A 31 23.35 -5.97 37.09
C TRP A 31 23.55 -7.10 38.09
N GLU A 32 23.91 -8.32 37.65
CA GLU A 32 24.07 -9.51 38.51
C GLU A 32 22.86 -9.76 39.41
N GLY A 33 21.65 -9.57 38.87
CA GLY A 33 20.40 -9.66 39.64
C GLY A 33 20.07 -8.46 40.55
N LYS A 34 20.93 -7.44 40.63
CA LYS A 34 20.69 -6.21 41.40
C LYS A 34 19.77 -5.24 40.65
N LYS A 35 19.24 -4.24 41.36
CA LYS A 35 18.41 -3.18 40.76
C LYS A 35 19.23 -2.34 39.78
N PRO A 36 18.70 -1.97 38.60
CA PRO A 36 19.39 -1.10 37.65
C PRO A 36 19.72 0.24 38.27
N LYS A 37 20.97 0.68 38.16
CA LYS A 37 21.41 2.00 38.63
C LYS A 37 21.47 3.06 37.54
N VAL A 38 21.45 2.64 36.28
CA VAL A 38 21.55 3.51 35.09
C VAL A 38 20.34 3.28 34.20
N LYS A 39 19.82 4.37 33.61
CA LYS A 39 18.69 4.31 32.66
C LYS A 39 19.07 3.46 31.44
N LYS A 40 18.08 2.74 30.91
CA LYS A 40 18.26 1.86 29.74
C LYS A 40 18.77 2.61 28.52
N ASP A 41 18.30 3.84 28.30
CA ASP A 41 18.66 4.64 27.13
C ASP A 41 20.13 5.04 27.18
N THR A 42 20.62 5.48 28.35
CA THR A 42 22.04 5.76 28.60
C THR A 42 22.91 4.52 28.36
N MET A 43 22.45 3.34 28.79
CA MET A 43 23.18 2.09 28.56
C MET A 43 23.23 1.66 27.08
N SER A 44 22.23 2.06 26.30
CA SER A 44 22.13 1.75 24.87
C SER A 44 22.89 2.75 23.99
N ALA A 45 23.28 3.91 24.54
CA ALA A 45 24.01 4.96 23.86
C ALA A 45 25.42 4.51 23.38
N PRO A 46 26.02 5.24 22.43
CA PRO A 46 27.38 4.99 21.96
C PRO A 46 28.42 5.08 23.08
N LEU A 47 29.55 4.38 22.90
CA LEU A 47 30.69 4.42 23.85
C LEU A 47 31.25 5.83 24.03
N THR A 48 31.19 6.66 22.98
CA THR A 48 31.65 8.06 22.98
C THR A 48 30.82 8.96 23.88
N GLU A 49 29.57 8.61 24.16
CA GLU A 49 28.66 9.35 25.04
C GLU A 49 28.59 8.73 26.45
N GLY A 50 29.54 7.84 26.79
CA GLY A 50 29.55 7.13 28.07
C GLY A 50 28.55 5.97 28.15
N GLY A 51 27.94 5.58 27.02
CA GLY A 51 27.07 4.42 26.94
C GLY A 51 27.85 3.10 26.86
N LYS A 52 27.14 1.97 26.98
CA LYS A 52 27.73 0.62 26.87
C LYS A 52 27.38 -0.09 25.57
N LYS A 53 26.74 0.62 24.62
CA LYS A 53 26.27 0.08 23.33
C LYS A 53 25.43 -1.20 23.50
N ILE A 54 24.63 -1.26 24.56
CA ILE A 54 23.76 -2.39 24.82
C ILE A 54 22.63 -2.41 23.79
N LEU A 55 22.29 -3.61 23.31
CA LEU A 55 21.29 -3.79 22.27
C LEU A 55 19.91 -3.31 22.73
N ASP A 56 19.37 -2.28 22.07
CA ASP A 56 17.97 -1.91 22.22
C ASP A 56 17.07 -2.72 21.27
N LEU A 57 16.42 -3.73 21.83
CA LEU A 57 15.46 -4.56 21.09
C LEU A 57 14.27 -3.78 20.53
N ALA A 58 13.82 -2.73 21.21
CA ALA A 58 12.64 -1.98 20.74
C ALA A 58 12.96 -1.22 19.45
N THR A 59 14.10 -0.51 19.44
CA THR A 59 14.61 0.17 18.26
C THR A 59 14.95 -0.82 17.14
N ARG A 60 15.61 -1.95 17.46
CA ARG A 60 15.92 -2.98 16.46
C ARG A 60 14.66 -3.55 15.80
N ASN A 61 13.66 -3.95 16.59
CA ASN A 61 12.43 -4.51 16.04
C ASN A 61 11.70 -3.47 15.19
N SER A 62 11.67 -2.20 15.63
CA SER A 62 11.10 -1.12 14.82
C SER A 62 11.84 -0.95 13.49
N ALA A 63 13.18 -1.02 13.49
CA ALA A 63 13.97 -0.95 12.26
C ALA A 63 13.69 -2.12 11.30
N ILE A 64 13.45 -3.33 11.82
CA ILE A 64 13.05 -4.49 11.02
C ILE A 64 11.70 -4.23 10.33
N GLU A 65 10.71 -3.73 11.06
CA GLU A 65 9.39 -3.39 10.50
C GLU A 65 9.49 -2.26 9.47
N ILE A 66 10.36 -1.26 9.69
CA ILE A 66 10.65 -0.20 8.72
C ILE A 66 11.25 -0.77 7.43
N LEU A 67 12.17 -1.74 7.54
CA LEU A 67 12.75 -2.39 6.36
C LEU A 67 11.71 -3.20 5.58
N TRP A 68 10.81 -3.91 6.27
CA TRP A 68 9.69 -4.59 5.63
C TRP A 68 8.78 -3.60 4.90
N LEU A 69 8.40 -2.51 5.57
CA LEU A 69 7.59 -1.45 4.98
C LEU A 69 8.28 -0.82 3.76
N ARG A 70 9.56 -0.50 3.86
CA ARG A 70 10.34 0.05 2.73
C ARG A 70 10.30 -0.89 1.52
N HIS A 71 10.50 -2.19 1.72
CA HIS A 71 10.43 -3.16 0.63
C HIS A 71 9.02 -3.30 0.05
N TYR A 72 7.97 -3.22 0.88
CA TYR A 72 6.58 -3.23 0.42
C TYR A 72 6.24 -2.01 -0.46
N LEU A 73 6.80 -0.85 -0.10
CA LEU A 73 6.60 0.41 -0.83
C LEU A 73 7.39 0.49 -2.15
N LEU A 74 8.27 -0.47 -2.46
CA LEU A 74 8.93 -0.51 -3.76
C LEU A 74 7.91 -0.89 -4.85
N LEU A 75 7.91 -0.11 -5.93
CA LEU A 75 7.07 -0.31 -7.12
C LEU A 75 7.95 -0.79 -8.30
N GLY A 76 7.33 -1.37 -9.32
CA GLY A 76 8.00 -1.83 -10.55
C GLY A 76 8.91 -3.04 -10.35
N GLU A 77 9.99 -3.12 -11.13
CA GLU A 77 10.87 -4.31 -11.20
C GLU A 77 11.57 -4.67 -9.87
N LYS A 78 11.78 -3.68 -9.01
CA LYS A 78 12.42 -3.88 -7.69
C LYS A 78 11.43 -4.35 -6.63
N ARG A 79 10.16 -4.50 -6.98
CA ARG A 79 9.11 -4.92 -6.07
C ARG A 79 9.30 -6.39 -5.68
N PRO A 80 9.36 -6.71 -4.39
CA PRO A 80 9.56 -8.09 -3.98
C PRO A 80 8.29 -8.93 -4.19
N ARG A 81 8.45 -10.20 -4.58
CA ARG A 81 7.32 -11.11 -4.87
C ARG A 81 6.31 -11.25 -3.72
N TRP A 82 6.80 -11.20 -2.48
CA TRP A 82 5.92 -11.32 -1.31
C TRP A 82 4.97 -10.11 -1.16
N ALA A 83 5.27 -8.94 -1.76
CA ALA A 83 4.40 -7.78 -1.69
C ALA A 83 3.06 -8.01 -2.41
N TYR A 84 3.07 -8.74 -3.53
CA TYR A 84 1.85 -9.14 -4.23
C TYR A 84 0.96 -10.03 -3.36
N LEU A 85 1.55 -11.03 -2.70
CA LEU A 85 0.82 -11.88 -1.75
C LEU A 85 0.23 -11.06 -0.59
N VAL A 86 0.96 -10.06 -0.12
CA VAL A 86 0.48 -9.18 0.95
C VAL A 86 -0.71 -8.33 0.48
N GLU A 87 -0.69 -7.84 -0.75
CA GLU A 87 -1.83 -7.16 -1.36
C GLU A 87 -3.04 -8.09 -1.43
N ASP A 88 -2.90 -9.33 -1.91
CA ASP A 88 -3.99 -10.31 -1.93
C ASP A 88 -4.60 -10.56 -0.53
N ILE A 89 -3.74 -10.66 0.50
CA ILE A 89 -4.20 -10.83 1.88
C ILE A 89 -4.95 -9.58 2.36
N ILE A 90 -4.46 -8.39 2.03
CA ILE A 90 -5.08 -7.12 2.39
C ILE A 90 -6.44 -6.96 1.69
N HIS A 91 -6.51 -7.27 0.39
CA HIS A 91 -7.73 -7.18 -0.44
C HIS A 91 -8.81 -8.15 0.03
N LYS A 92 -8.45 -9.35 0.50
CA LYS A 92 -9.41 -10.29 1.13
C LYS A 92 -10.00 -9.78 2.44
N ASN A 93 -9.37 -8.79 3.07
CA ASN A 93 -9.72 -8.31 4.41
C ASN A 93 -10.21 -6.85 4.39
N LEU A 94 -10.92 -6.42 3.34
CA LEU A 94 -11.47 -5.07 3.26
C LEU A 94 -12.56 -4.78 4.31
N LEU A 95 -12.82 -3.50 4.58
CA LEU A 95 -14.02 -3.08 5.31
C LEU A 95 -15.28 -3.38 4.48
N SER A 96 -16.42 -3.64 5.15
CA SER A 96 -17.71 -3.96 4.51
C SER A 96 -18.11 -2.94 3.43
N MET A 97 -17.87 -1.65 3.69
CA MET A 97 -18.16 -0.56 2.76
C MET A 97 -17.37 -0.59 1.44
N TYR A 98 -16.34 -1.43 1.34
CA TYR A 98 -15.47 -1.57 0.18
C TYR A 98 -15.59 -2.95 -0.50
N HIS A 99 -16.58 -3.79 -0.13
CA HIS A 99 -16.72 -5.13 -0.71
C HIS A 99 -17.18 -5.13 -2.17
N ASP A 100 -17.87 -4.07 -2.60
CA ASP A 100 -18.37 -3.93 -3.98
C ASP A 100 -17.30 -3.42 -4.97
N ILE A 101 -16.04 -3.30 -4.54
CA ILE A 101 -14.94 -2.83 -5.39
C ILE A 101 -14.51 -3.95 -6.32
N GLU A 102 -14.31 -3.63 -7.59
CA GLU A 102 -13.74 -4.56 -8.55
C GLU A 102 -12.31 -4.98 -8.13
N PRO A 103 -12.00 -6.27 -7.98
CA PRO A 103 -10.72 -6.72 -7.45
C PRO A 103 -9.50 -6.17 -8.19
N GLY A 104 -9.55 -6.03 -9.52
CA GLY A 104 -8.47 -5.45 -10.31
C GLY A 104 -8.20 -3.96 -10.03
N SER A 105 -9.17 -3.27 -9.44
CA SER A 105 -9.05 -1.85 -9.06
C SER A 105 -8.33 -1.63 -7.74
N LEU A 106 -8.10 -2.70 -6.98
CA LEU A 106 -7.38 -2.67 -5.73
C LEU A 106 -5.90 -2.91 -6.02
N THR A 107 -5.08 -1.91 -5.70
CA THR A 107 -3.63 -1.97 -5.86
C THR A 107 -2.98 -1.82 -4.50
N ASN A 108 -2.17 -0.79 -4.32
CA ASN A 108 -1.42 -0.54 -3.11
C ASN A 108 -2.24 0.24 -2.08
N LEU A 109 -2.27 -0.27 -0.84
CA LEU A 109 -2.91 0.36 0.32
C LEU A 109 -2.47 1.83 0.54
N TYR A 110 -1.24 2.20 0.18
CA TYR A 110 -0.71 3.55 0.42
C TYR A 110 -0.90 4.50 -0.77
N LEU A 111 -1.32 4.01 -1.94
CA LEU A 111 -1.62 4.84 -3.10
C LEU A 111 -3.13 5.12 -3.24
N GLN A 112 -3.95 4.48 -2.40
CA GLN A 112 -5.41 4.56 -2.46
C GLN A 112 -6.01 4.85 -1.07
N THR A 113 -7.28 5.22 -1.05
CA THR A 113 -8.00 5.68 0.16
C THR A 113 -8.84 4.60 0.85
N TRP A 114 -8.91 3.39 0.31
CA TRP A 114 -9.63 2.29 0.94
C TRP A 114 -8.89 1.74 2.15
N GLU A 115 -9.62 1.11 3.06
CA GLU A 115 -9.09 0.58 4.32
C GLU A 115 -9.33 -0.92 4.51
N THR A 116 -8.47 -1.55 5.30
CA THR A 116 -8.49 -2.98 5.63
C THR A 116 -8.77 -3.23 7.11
N LYS A 117 -9.43 -4.35 7.41
CA LYS A 117 -9.72 -4.84 8.76
C LYS A 117 -8.43 -5.34 9.43
N MET A 118 -7.83 -4.47 10.23
CA MET A 118 -6.59 -4.76 10.97
C MET A 118 -6.64 -6.06 11.78
N GLN A 119 -7.79 -6.43 12.33
CA GLN A 119 -7.95 -7.60 13.21
C GLN A 119 -7.75 -8.93 12.46
N ASN A 120 -8.06 -8.98 11.17
CA ASN A 120 -7.99 -10.19 10.37
C ASN A 120 -6.63 -10.37 9.68
N LEU A 121 -5.77 -9.35 9.74
CA LEU A 121 -4.44 -9.43 9.17
C LEU A 121 -3.52 -10.28 10.05
N PRO A 122 -2.59 -11.06 9.48
CA PRO A 122 -1.50 -11.68 10.23
C PRO A 122 -0.72 -10.67 11.07
N SER A 123 -0.20 -11.10 12.23
CA SER A 123 0.48 -10.22 13.19
C SER A 123 1.60 -9.37 12.58
N ASN A 124 2.30 -9.90 11.59
CA ASN A 124 3.43 -9.22 10.94
C ASN A 124 2.93 -8.06 10.08
N LEU A 125 1.84 -8.27 9.33
CA LEU A 125 1.22 -7.21 8.53
C LEU A 125 0.57 -6.15 9.40
N GLN A 126 -0.04 -6.56 10.53
CA GLN A 126 -0.56 -5.58 11.50
C GLN A 126 0.55 -4.65 12.02
N ARG A 127 1.74 -5.19 12.32
CA ARG A 127 2.89 -4.39 12.76
C ARG A 127 3.40 -3.48 11.65
N MET A 128 3.51 -3.96 10.42
CA MET A 128 3.89 -3.16 9.26
C MET A 128 2.92 -1.99 9.03
N VAL A 129 1.61 -2.24 9.02
CA VAL A 129 0.59 -1.19 8.81
C VAL A 129 0.58 -0.20 9.98
N LYS A 130 0.72 -0.66 11.23
CA LYS A 130 0.87 0.23 12.39
C LYS A 130 2.14 1.09 12.31
N MET A 131 3.25 0.52 11.84
CA MET A 131 4.49 1.26 11.64
C MET A 131 4.32 2.34 10.57
N ALA A 132 3.66 2.02 9.46
CA ALA A 132 3.36 3.01 8.41
C ALA A 132 2.49 4.16 8.92
N LYS A 133 1.46 3.87 9.72
CA LYS A 133 0.64 4.90 10.38
C LYS A 133 1.46 5.75 11.35
N LYS A 134 2.34 5.13 12.16
CA LYS A 134 3.23 5.85 13.08
C LYS A 134 4.18 6.80 12.36
N LEU A 135 4.64 6.42 11.17
CA LEU A 135 5.52 7.22 10.33
C LEU A 135 4.76 8.16 9.38
N SER A 136 3.42 8.18 9.44
CA SER A 136 2.56 8.95 8.55
C SER A 136 2.91 8.77 7.07
N VAL A 137 3.19 7.52 6.66
CA VAL A 137 3.54 7.21 5.26
C VAL A 137 2.37 7.60 4.36
N ARG A 138 2.68 8.46 3.39
CA ARG A 138 1.76 8.95 2.36
C ARG A 138 2.54 9.23 1.07
N PRO A 139 1.90 9.16 -0.10
CA PRO A 139 2.51 9.60 -1.33
C PRO A 139 2.72 11.11 -1.25
N GLU A 140 3.97 11.54 -1.40
CA GLU A 140 4.35 12.95 -1.36
C GLU A 140 5.42 13.17 -2.43
N THR A 141 5.16 14.13 -3.31
CA THR A 141 6.04 14.51 -4.40
C THR A 141 5.79 15.97 -4.74
N LEU A 142 6.85 16.76 -4.89
CA LEU A 142 6.73 18.18 -5.19
C LEU A 142 6.32 18.41 -6.66
N LEU A 143 6.93 17.64 -7.57
CA LEU A 143 6.73 17.72 -9.02
C LEU A 143 6.87 16.31 -9.61
N PRO A 144 5.78 15.51 -9.64
CA PRO A 144 5.82 14.21 -10.28
C PRO A 144 5.98 14.36 -11.79
N SER A 145 6.73 13.44 -12.42
CA SER A 145 6.75 13.34 -13.87
C SER A 145 5.40 12.83 -14.38
N ILE A 146 5.06 13.17 -15.62
CA ILE A 146 3.82 12.72 -16.28
C ILE A 146 3.71 11.18 -16.24
N ASN A 147 4.80 10.49 -16.57
CA ASN A 147 4.86 9.03 -16.53
C ASN A 147 4.55 8.44 -15.14
N VAL A 148 4.97 9.10 -14.05
CA VAL A 148 4.62 8.67 -12.68
C VAL A 148 3.14 8.90 -12.40
N CYS A 149 2.58 10.03 -12.84
CA CYS A 149 1.15 10.31 -12.70
C CYS A 149 0.29 9.30 -13.46
N GLU A 150 0.68 8.95 -14.68
CA GLU A 150 -0.01 7.99 -15.54
C GLU A 150 -0.09 6.58 -14.93
N GLN A 151 0.94 6.17 -14.19
CA GLN A 151 0.98 4.88 -13.49
C GLN A 151 0.18 4.86 -12.19
N MET A 152 -0.34 6.00 -11.71
CA MET A 152 -1.11 6.03 -10.47
C MET A 152 -2.44 5.28 -10.63
N PRO A 153 -2.93 4.64 -9.56
CA PRO A 153 -4.24 4.00 -9.60
C PRO A 153 -5.34 5.06 -9.76
N MET A 154 -6.18 4.92 -10.76
CA MET A 154 -7.28 5.85 -11.01
C MET A 154 -8.34 5.79 -9.90
N TRP A 155 -8.67 4.57 -9.47
CA TRP A 155 -9.75 4.34 -8.52
C TRP A 155 -9.28 4.56 -7.10
N TYR A 156 -10.16 5.10 -6.26
CA TYR A 156 -9.84 5.38 -4.84
C TYR A 156 -8.56 6.21 -4.68
N HIS A 157 -8.25 7.06 -5.66
CA HIS A 157 -7.02 7.83 -5.68
C HIS A 157 -6.92 8.80 -4.49
N PHE A 158 -5.73 8.92 -3.89
CA PHE A 158 -5.49 9.76 -2.71
C PHE A 158 -5.71 11.26 -2.94
N GLY A 159 -5.56 11.73 -4.19
CA GLY A 159 -5.80 13.12 -4.57
C GLY A 159 -7.28 13.50 -4.73
N TRP A 160 -8.21 12.57 -4.50
CA TRP A 160 -9.63 12.86 -4.60
C TRP A 160 -10.06 13.84 -3.50
N LYS A 161 -10.80 14.89 -3.87
CA LYS A 161 -11.29 15.87 -2.89
C LYS A 161 -12.45 15.27 -2.08
N PHE A 162 -12.27 15.19 -0.77
CA PHE A 162 -13.23 14.58 0.17
C PHE A 162 -14.58 15.30 0.24
N ASP A 163 -14.65 16.56 -0.19
CA ASP A 163 -15.87 17.36 -0.28
C ASP A 163 -16.78 16.93 -1.45
N LYS A 164 -16.26 16.19 -2.43
CA LYS A 164 -17.02 15.68 -3.57
C LYS A 164 -17.44 14.24 -3.33
N ARG A 165 -18.72 13.94 -3.61
CA ARG A 165 -19.25 12.57 -3.61
C ARG A 165 -18.34 11.66 -4.45
N GLN A 166 -17.91 10.55 -3.85
CA GLN A 166 -17.06 9.57 -4.53
C GLN A 166 -17.78 8.97 -5.74
N GLN A 167 -17.08 8.92 -6.87
CA GLN A 167 -17.66 8.57 -8.16
C GLN A 167 -17.42 7.12 -8.55
N ASN A 168 -16.50 6.41 -7.88
CA ASN A 168 -16.01 5.08 -8.27
C ASN A 168 -17.14 4.05 -8.50
N ASN A 169 -18.25 4.18 -7.78
CA ASN A 169 -19.38 3.24 -7.84
C ASN A 169 -20.50 3.64 -8.83
N ARG A 170 -20.33 4.72 -9.61
CA ARG A 170 -21.29 5.08 -10.66
C ARG A 170 -21.27 4.04 -11.79
N GLY A 171 -22.40 3.88 -12.49
CA GLY A 171 -22.53 2.87 -13.56
C GLY A 171 -21.45 2.95 -14.64
N VAL A 172 -21.08 4.16 -15.07
CA VAL A 172 -19.98 4.39 -16.04
C VAL A 172 -18.64 3.92 -15.46
N ASN A 173 -18.32 4.30 -14.22
CA ASN A 173 -17.06 3.93 -13.59
C ASN A 173 -16.98 2.43 -13.28
N LYS A 174 -18.11 1.78 -12.96
CA LYS A 174 -18.19 0.32 -12.86
C LYS A 174 -17.95 -0.33 -14.23
N CYS A 175 -18.52 0.22 -15.29
CA CYS A 175 -18.26 -0.26 -16.65
C CYS A 175 -16.77 -0.16 -17.00
N LEU A 176 -16.14 0.99 -16.71
CA LEU A 176 -14.70 1.21 -16.92
C LEU A 176 -13.85 0.17 -16.16
N GLN A 177 -14.17 -0.10 -14.89
CA GLN A 177 -13.46 -1.10 -14.07
C GLN A 177 -13.66 -2.54 -14.56
N GLN A 178 -14.89 -2.91 -14.92
CA GLN A 178 -15.29 -4.32 -15.14
C GLN A 178 -15.20 -4.77 -16.59
N ARG A 179 -15.46 -3.86 -17.53
CA ARG A 179 -15.54 -4.15 -18.97
C ARG A 179 -14.33 -3.61 -19.71
N HIS A 180 -13.89 -2.40 -19.37
CA HIS A 180 -12.71 -1.79 -20.01
C HIS A 180 -11.40 -2.11 -19.29
N ASN A 181 -11.44 -2.74 -18.10
CA ASN A 181 -10.28 -3.10 -17.30
C ASN A 181 -9.32 -1.92 -17.06
N THR A 182 -9.86 -0.72 -16.89
CA THR A 182 -9.06 0.47 -16.61
C THR A 182 -8.71 0.50 -15.14
N TYR A 183 -7.43 0.60 -14.78
CA TYR A 183 -7.00 0.64 -13.38
C TYR A 183 -6.06 1.80 -13.07
N THR A 184 -5.34 2.29 -14.07
CA THR A 184 -4.40 3.41 -13.99
C THR A 184 -4.96 4.67 -14.63
N VAL A 185 -4.33 5.81 -14.35
CA VAL A 185 -4.65 7.08 -15.02
C VAL A 185 -4.40 6.97 -16.53
N SER A 186 -3.32 6.29 -16.93
CA SER A 186 -3.00 6.04 -18.35
C SER A 186 -4.13 5.29 -19.08
N ASP A 187 -4.74 4.28 -18.45
CA ASP A 187 -5.83 3.52 -19.06
C ASP A 187 -7.05 4.41 -19.37
N ILE A 188 -7.34 5.36 -18.48
CA ILE A 188 -8.42 6.33 -18.69
C ILE A 188 -8.06 7.34 -19.78
N LEU A 189 -6.83 7.85 -19.78
CA LEU A 189 -6.36 8.77 -20.80
C LEU A 189 -6.46 8.14 -22.20
N ALA A 190 -6.04 6.88 -22.35
CA ALA A 190 -6.16 6.16 -23.62
C ALA A 190 -7.63 6.03 -24.09
N ILE A 191 -8.57 5.84 -23.16
CA ILE A 191 -10.00 5.81 -23.47
C ILE A 191 -10.57 7.20 -23.76
N HIS A 192 -10.00 8.25 -23.17
CA HIS A 192 -10.41 9.63 -23.36
C HIS A 192 -9.92 10.20 -24.69
N GLU A 193 -8.69 9.86 -25.10
CA GLU A 193 -8.04 10.35 -26.33
C GLU A 193 -8.89 10.14 -27.59
N ARG A 194 -9.69 9.06 -27.65
CA ARG A 194 -10.63 8.82 -28.78
C ARG A 194 -11.70 9.91 -28.95
N THR A 195 -11.94 10.71 -27.91
CA THR A 195 -12.85 11.86 -27.95
C THR A 195 -12.14 13.18 -28.20
N GLU A 196 -10.83 13.27 -27.96
CA GLU A 196 -10.15 14.56 -27.85
C GLU A 196 -9.72 15.17 -29.17
N ASN A 197 -9.40 14.44 -30.25
CA ASN A 197 -9.32 14.93 -31.65
C ASN A 197 -8.70 13.87 -32.59
N GLU A 198 -9.10 13.89 -33.88
CA GLU A 198 -8.63 13.10 -35.05
C GLU A 198 -9.41 11.83 -35.44
N ASN A 199 -10.23 11.24 -34.57
CA ASN A 199 -11.08 10.14 -35.02
C ASN A 199 -12.34 10.70 -35.72
N ILE A 200 -12.22 11.02 -37.00
CA ILE A 200 -13.29 11.59 -37.85
C ILE A 200 -14.58 10.76 -37.76
N ASP A 201 -14.43 9.45 -37.53
CA ASP A 201 -15.54 8.49 -37.47
C ASP A 201 -16.24 8.45 -36.11
N HIS A 202 -15.72 9.15 -35.09
CA HIS A 202 -16.33 9.19 -33.77
C HIS A 202 -17.44 10.24 -33.67
N HIS A 203 -18.55 9.84 -33.06
CA HIS A 203 -19.71 10.70 -32.88
C HIS A 203 -20.19 10.66 -31.42
N ASN A 204 -20.75 11.78 -30.95
CA ASN A 204 -21.39 11.86 -29.64
C ASN A 204 -22.78 11.17 -29.69
N SER A 205 -22.75 9.84 -29.79
CA SER A 205 -23.93 8.98 -29.83
C SER A 205 -23.64 7.67 -29.09
N GLN A 206 -24.70 7.01 -28.62
CA GLN A 206 -24.60 5.66 -28.06
C GLN A 206 -24.32 4.63 -29.17
N ASP A 207 -24.76 4.91 -30.40
CA ASP A 207 -24.65 4.05 -31.57
C ASP A 207 -23.53 4.49 -32.52
N CYS A 208 -22.43 5.00 -31.96
CA CYS A 208 -21.28 5.38 -32.77
C CYS A 208 -20.65 4.14 -33.42
N ASN A 209 -20.46 4.19 -34.74
CA ASN A 209 -19.92 3.09 -35.54
C ASN A 209 -18.39 3.12 -35.70
N CYS A 210 -17.67 3.96 -34.95
CA CYS A 210 -16.21 3.94 -35.01
C CYS A 210 -15.68 2.60 -34.46
N ALA A 211 -14.52 2.17 -34.95
CA ALA A 211 -13.93 0.89 -34.59
C ALA A 211 -13.80 0.70 -33.07
N ASP A 212 -13.42 1.75 -32.33
CA ASP A 212 -13.27 1.69 -30.88
C ASP A 212 -14.60 1.51 -30.15
N CYS A 213 -15.66 2.22 -30.57
CA CYS A 213 -16.99 2.09 -29.96
C CYS A 213 -17.61 0.73 -30.29
N GLN A 214 -17.45 0.24 -31.52
CA GLN A 214 -17.91 -1.09 -31.92
C GLN A 214 -17.18 -2.18 -31.14
N ASN A 215 -15.86 -2.09 -31.03
CA ASN A 215 -15.06 -3.03 -30.23
C ASN A 215 -15.49 -3.04 -28.75
N ASP A 216 -15.68 -1.86 -28.16
CA ASP A 216 -16.17 -1.77 -26.78
C ASP A 216 -17.57 -2.38 -26.62
N HIS A 217 -18.46 -2.20 -27.58
CA HIS A 217 -19.81 -2.75 -27.54
C HIS A 217 -19.82 -4.28 -27.75
N GLU A 218 -19.14 -4.76 -28.80
CA GLU A 218 -19.17 -6.17 -29.23
C GLU A 218 -18.25 -7.07 -28.40
N ILE A 219 -17.01 -6.63 -28.14
CA ILE A 219 -16.01 -7.44 -27.46
C ILE A 219 -16.06 -7.23 -25.95
N LYS A 220 -16.16 -5.98 -25.50
CA LYS A 220 -16.18 -5.67 -24.05
C LYS A 220 -17.59 -5.63 -23.47
N GLY A 221 -18.63 -5.70 -24.31
CA GLY A 221 -20.02 -5.65 -23.86
C GLY A 221 -20.43 -4.30 -23.27
N CYS A 222 -19.75 -3.20 -23.59
CA CYS A 222 -20.06 -1.86 -23.06
C CYS A 222 -21.40 -1.36 -23.62
N PRO A 223 -22.36 -0.93 -22.79
CA PRO A 223 -23.67 -0.52 -23.28
C PRO A 223 -23.66 0.91 -23.84
N HIS A 224 -22.68 1.72 -23.43
CA HIS A 224 -22.57 3.13 -23.81
C HIS A 224 -21.08 3.51 -23.95
N PRO A 225 -20.40 3.12 -25.04
CA PRO A 225 -18.99 3.38 -25.24
C PRO A 225 -18.63 4.87 -25.13
N HIS A 226 -19.40 5.75 -25.78
CA HIS A 226 -19.18 7.20 -25.71
C HIS A 226 -19.18 7.74 -24.28
N LYS A 227 -20.16 7.33 -23.44
CA LYS A 227 -20.24 7.80 -22.04
C LYS A 227 -19.06 7.34 -21.19
N CYS A 228 -18.38 6.26 -21.57
CA CYS A 228 -17.18 5.79 -20.87
C CYS A 228 -15.94 6.57 -21.30
N ALA A 229 -15.99 7.27 -22.44
CA ALA A 229 -14.91 8.11 -22.95
C ALA A 229 -14.91 9.55 -22.41
N THR A 230 -16.07 10.01 -21.93
CA THR A 230 -16.33 11.36 -21.44
C THR A 230 -16.35 11.43 -19.92
#